data_AF-A0AAV1K3D4-F1
#
_entry.id   AF-A0AAV1K3D4-F1
#
_cell.length_a   1.000
_cell.length_b   1.000
_cell.length_c   1.000
_cell.angle_alpha   90.00
_cell.angle_beta   90.00
_cell.angle_gamma   90.00
#
_symmetry.space_group_name_H-M   'P 1'
#
loop_
_entity.id
_entity.type
_entity.pdbx_description
1 polymer ?
#
loop_
_entity_poly.entity_id
_entity_poly.type
_entity_poly.pdbx_seq_one_letter_code
_entity_poly.pdbx_strand_id
1 'polypeptide(L)'
;MKDVAPRKSTLEETVCQQDTIYQHRMNEEVESVNRRLLDFDLCNQYTRGAVAMLGSVPSDSFDTLHSYANTFQMPFITPWFPEKVMPMSSSTTDYAISLRPDYHRAVIDTILHYGWTKIIYIYDSHDGK
;
A
#
# COMPACT_ATOMS: atom_id res chain seq x y z
N MET A 1 21.86 57.73 -1.67
CA MET A 1 20.59 57.03 -1.42
C MET A 1 20.32 56.05 -2.55
N LYS A 2 20.90 54.85 -2.43
CA LYS A 2 20.60 53.59 -3.13
C LYS A 2 21.51 52.55 -2.47
N ASP A 3 21.17 52.20 -1.25
CA ASP A 3 21.79 51.07 -0.55
C ASP A 3 21.12 49.79 -1.05
N VAL A 4 21.88 49.00 -1.80
CA VAL A 4 21.53 47.62 -2.13
C VAL A 4 21.86 46.79 -0.90
N ALA A 5 20.84 46.41 -0.14
CA ALA A 5 20.98 45.49 0.97
C ALA A 5 21.20 44.04 0.47
N PRO A 6 22.06 43.24 1.15
CA PRO A 6 22.37 41.89 0.73
C PRO A 6 21.23 40.91 1.01
N ARG A 7 21.05 39.96 0.10
CA ARG A 7 20.09 38.87 0.17
C ARG A 7 20.45 37.96 1.35
N LYS A 8 19.70 38.01 2.46
CA LYS A 8 19.82 37.03 3.55
C LYS A 8 19.34 35.67 3.03
N SER A 9 20.24 34.70 3.02
CA SER A 9 19.92 33.28 2.93
C SER A 9 19.39 32.82 4.30
N THR A 10 18.07 32.82 4.45
CA THR A 10 17.43 32.10 5.56
C THR A 10 17.15 30.68 5.06
N LEU A 11 17.92 29.73 5.57
CA LEU A 11 17.50 28.33 5.63
C LEU A 11 16.32 28.29 6.60
N GLU A 12 15.11 28.53 6.09
CA GLU A 12 13.90 28.05 6.76
C GLU A 12 13.80 26.56 6.44
N GLU A 13 13.86 25.74 7.48
CA GLU A 13 13.42 24.35 7.42
C GLU A 13 11.94 24.36 7.00
N THR A 14 11.68 24.26 5.71
CA THR A 14 10.34 24.00 5.21
C THR A 14 9.98 22.60 5.70
N VAL A 15 9.19 22.54 6.76
CA VAL A 15 8.41 21.36 7.13
C VAL A 15 7.77 20.83 5.84
N CYS A 16 8.07 19.59 5.45
CA CYS A 16 7.38 18.89 4.36
C CYS A 16 5.93 18.63 4.76
N GLN A 17 5.09 19.67 4.83
CA GLN A 17 3.67 19.57 5.11
C GLN A 17 2.88 20.00 3.86
N GLN A 18 2.94 19.16 2.83
CA GLN A 18 1.97 19.16 1.75
C GLN A 18 1.78 17.70 1.34
N ASP A 19 0.58 17.20 1.63
CA ASP A 19 0.16 15.79 1.55
C ASP A 19 0.35 15.21 0.13
N THR A 20 1.58 14.85 -0.21
CA THR A 20 1.90 14.26 -1.51
C THR A 20 1.60 12.76 -1.50
N ILE A 21 1.50 12.14 -0.31
CA ILE A 21 1.19 10.73 -0.13
C ILE A 21 -0.21 10.60 0.48
N TYR A 22 -1.13 9.93 -0.21
CA TYR A 22 -2.46 9.64 0.32
C TYR A 22 -2.38 8.49 1.33
N GLN A 23 -2.76 8.76 2.58
CA GLN A 23 -2.81 7.74 3.63
C GLN A 23 -4.26 7.28 3.84
N HIS A 24 -4.55 6.04 3.46
CA HIS A 24 -5.81 5.39 3.79
C HIS A 24 -5.68 4.67 5.15
N ARG A 25 -6.37 5.21 6.17
CA ARG A 25 -6.50 4.56 7.47
C ARG A 25 -7.82 3.79 7.52
N MET A 26 -7.74 2.48 7.70
CA MET A 26 -8.91 1.64 7.95
C MET A 26 -9.45 1.93 9.36
N ASN A 27 -10.76 2.14 9.44
CA ASN A 27 -11.53 1.91 10.66
C ASN A 27 -12.16 0.53 10.53
N GLU A 28 -11.89 -0.33 11.51
CA GLU A 28 -12.23 -1.76 11.58
C GLU A 28 -13.74 -2.07 11.48
N GLU A 29 -14.63 -1.07 11.57
CA GLU A 29 -16.09 -1.23 11.58
C GLU A 29 -16.79 -1.11 10.22
N VAL A 30 -16.10 -0.78 9.12
CA VAL A 30 -16.76 -0.44 7.83
C VAL A 30 -16.17 -1.21 6.65
N GLU A 31 -16.22 -2.55 6.69
CA GLU A 31 -15.59 -3.37 5.65
C GLU A 31 -16.43 -3.54 4.36
N SER A 32 -17.76 -3.47 4.39
CA SER A 32 -18.60 -3.83 3.22
C SER A 32 -19.25 -2.66 2.45
N VAL A 33 -19.35 -1.46 3.04
CA VAL A 33 -19.95 -0.26 2.41
C VAL A 33 -18.90 0.55 1.62
N ASN A 34 -17.62 0.18 1.73
CA ASN A 34 -16.48 1.05 1.48
C ASN A 34 -15.99 1.09 0.01
N ARG A 35 -16.34 0.15 -0.89
CA ARG A 35 -15.76 0.16 -2.26
C ARG A 35 -16.08 1.44 -3.05
N ARG A 36 -17.31 1.96 -2.94
CA ARG A 36 -17.69 3.22 -3.61
C ARG A 36 -17.03 4.44 -2.99
N LEU A 37 -16.88 4.44 -1.66
CA LEU A 37 -16.21 5.51 -0.93
C LEU A 37 -14.70 5.51 -1.26
N LEU A 38 -14.10 4.32 -1.34
CA LEU A 38 -12.72 4.11 -1.72
C LEU A 38 -12.42 4.60 -3.15
N ASP A 39 -13.27 4.29 -4.13
CA ASP A 39 -13.12 4.79 -5.50
C ASP A 39 -13.25 6.32 -5.59
N PHE A 40 -14.25 6.89 -4.91
CA PHE A 40 -14.45 8.33 -4.85
C PHE A 40 -13.27 9.06 -4.20
N ASP A 41 -12.81 8.57 -3.04
CA ASP A 41 -11.67 9.14 -2.33
C ASP A 41 -10.40 9.03 -3.15
N LEU A 42 -10.16 7.88 -3.78
CA LEU A 42 -9.00 7.67 -4.64
C LEU A 42 -8.95 8.68 -5.80
N CYS A 43 -10.09 8.90 -6.48
CA CYS A 43 -10.19 9.88 -7.56
C CYS A 43 -9.93 11.31 -7.07
N ASN A 44 -10.48 11.68 -5.91
CA ASN A 44 -10.24 12.99 -5.31
C ASN A 44 -8.75 13.18 -4.97
N GLN A 45 -8.07 12.16 -4.47
CA GLN A 45 -6.64 12.22 -4.16
C GLN A 45 -5.77 12.29 -5.41
N TYR A 46 -6.17 11.61 -6.48
CA TYR A 46 -5.53 11.75 -7.78
C TYR A 46 -5.60 13.20 -8.29
N THR A 47 -6.80 13.82 -8.26
CA THR A 47 -6.96 15.22 -8.70
C THR A 47 -6.21 16.23 -7.83
N ARG A 48 -5.90 15.88 -6.57
CA ARG A 48 -5.09 16.68 -5.66
C ARG A 48 -3.57 16.55 -5.88
N GLY A 49 -3.15 15.64 -6.76
CA GLY A 49 -1.75 15.45 -7.12
C GLY A 49 -0.98 14.52 -6.16
N ALA A 50 -1.66 13.55 -5.55
CA ALA A 50 -0.97 12.49 -4.81
C ALA A 50 0.01 11.75 -5.73
N VAL A 51 1.23 11.46 -5.23
CA VAL A 51 2.27 10.73 -5.96
C VAL A 51 2.39 9.27 -5.53
N ALA A 52 1.77 8.92 -4.40
CA ALA A 52 1.74 7.56 -3.87
C ALA A 52 0.53 7.37 -2.96
N MET A 53 0.08 6.12 -2.86
CA MET A 53 -0.93 5.68 -1.92
C MET A 53 -0.28 4.80 -0.85
N LEU A 54 -0.64 5.01 0.40
CA LEU A 54 -0.23 4.21 1.54
C LEU A 54 -1.47 3.79 2.31
N GLY A 55 -1.66 2.50 2.59
CA GLY A 55 -2.79 2.10 3.42
C GLY A 55 -2.97 0.60 3.54
N SER A 56 -3.71 0.20 4.57
CA SER A 56 -4.23 -1.16 4.69
C SER A 56 -5.56 -1.22 3.96
N VAL A 57 -5.80 -2.28 3.19
CA VAL A 57 -7.06 -2.51 2.50
C VAL A 57 -7.51 -3.94 2.71
N PRO A 58 -8.83 -4.20 2.75
CA PRO A 58 -9.35 -5.55 2.82
C PRO A 58 -9.03 -6.29 1.51
N SER A 59 -8.93 -7.60 1.59
CA SER A 59 -8.66 -8.48 0.43
C SER A 59 -9.65 -8.23 -0.72
N ASP A 60 -10.92 -7.98 -0.40
CA ASP A 60 -11.99 -7.69 -1.36
C ASP A 60 -11.80 -6.41 -2.19
N SER A 61 -11.03 -5.43 -1.72
CA SER A 61 -10.78 -4.15 -2.42
C SER A 61 -9.40 -4.07 -3.04
N PHE A 62 -8.55 -5.06 -2.78
CA PHE A 62 -7.18 -5.08 -3.23
C PHE A 62 -7.07 -5.09 -4.76
N ASP A 63 -7.82 -5.95 -5.47
CA ASP A 63 -7.78 -6.04 -6.94
C ASP A 63 -8.12 -4.71 -7.62
N THR A 64 -9.01 -3.93 -7.01
CA THR A 64 -9.37 -2.60 -7.52
C THR A 64 -8.18 -1.66 -7.36
N LEU A 65 -7.58 -1.57 -6.18
CA LEU A 65 -6.41 -0.71 -5.97
C LEU A 65 -5.19 -1.12 -6.78
N HIS A 66 -4.96 -2.44 -6.94
CA HIS A 66 -3.91 -2.98 -7.81
C HIS A 66 -4.11 -2.54 -9.26
N SER A 67 -5.34 -2.61 -9.76
CA SER A 67 -5.69 -2.15 -11.09
C SER A 67 -5.48 -0.65 -11.27
N TYR A 68 -5.85 0.16 -10.27
CA TYR A 68 -5.66 1.62 -10.32
C TYR A 68 -4.18 1.99 -10.24
N ALA A 69 -3.42 1.38 -9.33
CA ALA A 69 -1.99 1.60 -9.17
C ALA A 69 -1.24 1.36 -10.49
N ASN A 70 -1.54 0.24 -11.15
CA ASN A 70 -0.92 -0.11 -12.43
C ASN A 70 -1.41 0.77 -13.60
N THR A 71 -2.70 1.15 -13.63
CA THR A 71 -3.26 2.02 -14.68
C THR A 71 -2.66 3.43 -14.63
N PHE A 72 -2.57 4.01 -13.42
CA PHE A 72 -2.09 5.37 -13.22
C PHE A 72 -0.59 5.47 -12.96
N GLN A 73 0.13 4.35 -12.95
CA GLN A 73 1.55 4.29 -12.60
C GLN A 73 1.84 4.94 -11.24
N MET A 74 0.91 4.77 -10.30
CA MET A 74 0.96 5.36 -8.97
C MET A 74 1.28 4.26 -7.96
N PRO A 75 2.41 4.35 -7.23
CA PRO A 75 2.78 3.32 -6.28
C PRO A 75 1.76 3.21 -5.14
N PHE A 76 1.24 2.02 -4.91
CA PHE A 76 0.42 1.66 -3.76
C PHE A 76 1.23 0.80 -2.79
N ILE A 77 1.49 1.32 -1.59
CA ILE A 77 2.30 0.68 -0.56
C ILE A 77 1.37 0.21 0.56
N THR A 78 1.36 -1.09 0.84
CA THR A 78 0.52 -1.70 1.88
C THR A 78 1.34 -2.46 2.91
N PRO A 79 1.08 -2.30 4.23
CA PRO A 79 1.67 -3.15 5.26
C PRO A 79 1.04 -4.55 5.30
N TRP A 80 -0.15 -4.72 4.71
CA TRP A 80 -0.90 -5.97 4.68
C TRP A 80 -0.80 -6.64 3.32
N PHE A 81 -0.78 -7.98 3.35
CA PHE A 81 -0.59 -8.83 2.18
C PHE A 81 -1.74 -8.66 1.18
N PRO A 82 -1.43 -8.84 -0.10
CA PRO A 82 -2.29 -9.56 -1.00
C PRO A 82 -1.54 -10.80 -1.43
N GLU A 83 -2.20 -11.93 -1.26
CA GLU A 83 -1.80 -13.19 -1.83
C GLU A 83 -1.33 -13.02 -3.26
N LYS A 84 -0.10 -13.53 -3.51
CA LYS A 84 0.66 -13.44 -4.77
C LYS A 84 -0.15 -12.77 -5.86
N VAL A 85 -0.02 -11.45 -5.98
CA VAL A 85 -0.36 -10.80 -7.24
C VAL A 85 0.45 -11.53 -8.29
N MET A 86 -0.22 -12.35 -9.10
CA MET A 86 0.41 -12.92 -10.26
C MET A 86 0.86 -11.70 -11.05
N PRO A 87 2.18 -11.50 -11.24
CA PRO A 87 2.64 -10.40 -12.05
C PRO A 87 1.92 -10.54 -13.38
N MET A 88 1.20 -9.49 -13.77
CA MET A 88 0.42 -9.50 -15.00
C MET A 88 1.36 -10.00 -16.11
N SER A 89 0.98 -11.10 -16.73
CA SER A 89 1.84 -11.79 -17.68
C SER A 89 2.29 -10.79 -18.74
N SER A 90 3.61 -10.63 -18.88
CA SER A 90 4.35 -9.74 -19.79
C SER A 90 4.85 -8.41 -19.20
N SER A 91 6.10 -8.41 -18.73
CA SER A 91 7.06 -7.28 -18.80
C SER A 91 6.71 -5.93 -18.15
N THR A 92 5.60 -5.79 -17.44
CA THR A 92 5.18 -4.52 -16.82
C THR A 92 5.65 -4.40 -15.37
N THR A 93 6.22 -3.26 -15.02
CA THR A 93 6.53 -2.88 -13.63
C THR A 93 5.23 -2.87 -12.83
N ASP A 94 5.15 -3.67 -11.75
CA ASP A 94 4.02 -3.63 -10.83
C ASP A 94 4.17 -2.43 -9.89
N TYR A 95 3.12 -1.62 -9.80
CA TYR A 95 3.07 -0.44 -8.94
C TYR A 95 2.49 -0.75 -7.55
N ALA A 96 2.12 -1.98 -7.23
CA ALA A 96 1.80 -2.38 -5.87
C ALA A 96 3.02 -2.94 -5.13
N ILE A 97 3.27 -2.41 -3.94
CA ILE A 97 4.39 -2.77 -3.07
C ILE A 97 3.82 -3.27 -1.73
N SER A 98 4.09 -4.54 -1.42
CA SER A 98 3.83 -5.10 -0.09
C SER A 98 5.06 -4.93 0.80
N LEU A 99 4.85 -4.43 2.02
CA LEU A 99 5.90 -4.38 3.05
C LEU A 99 6.00 -5.69 3.86
N ARG A 100 5.00 -6.57 3.79
CA ARG A 100 4.99 -7.85 4.51
C ARG A 100 5.78 -8.91 3.75
N PRO A 101 6.81 -9.53 4.37
CA PRO A 101 7.55 -10.62 3.74
C PRO A 101 6.71 -11.90 3.64
N ASP A 102 7.04 -12.75 2.65
CA ASP A 102 6.43 -14.07 2.50
C ASP A 102 6.86 -15.01 3.64
N TYR A 103 5.91 -15.41 4.47
CA TYR A 103 6.13 -16.26 5.64
C TYR A 103 5.84 -17.74 5.38
N HIS A 104 5.25 -18.11 4.23
CA HIS A 104 4.87 -19.51 3.96
C HIS A 104 6.09 -20.44 3.99
N ARG A 105 7.21 -19.98 3.44
CA ARG A 105 8.48 -20.71 3.50
C ARG A 105 8.97 -20.91 4.93
N ALA A 106 8.92 -19.86 5.75
CA ALA A 106 9.33 -19.95 7.14
C ALA A 106 8.47 -20.96 7.92
N VAL A 107 7.15 -21.00 7.67
CA VAL A 107 6.27 -21.99 8.30
C VAL A 107 6.66 -23.41 7.89
N ILE A 108 6.86 -23.67 6.60
CA ILE A 108 7.31 -24.98 6.08
C ILE A 108 8.66 -25.37 6.70
N ASP A 109 9.62 -24.44 6.73
CA ASP A 109 10.94 -24.67 7.30
C ASP A 109 10.86 -25.04 8.78
N THR A 110 9.94 -24.46 9.55
CA THR A 110 9.75 -24.85 10.96
C THR A 110 9.20 -26.26 11.11
N ILE A 111 8.24 -26.66 10.28
CA ILE A 111 7.66 -28.02 10.28
C ILE A 111 8.76 -29.06 9.99
N LEU A 112 9.59 -28.78 8.98
CA LEU A 112 10.72 -29.65 8.60
C LEU A 112 11.80 -29.68 9.68
N HIS A 113 12.15 -28.52 10.25
CA HIS A 113 13.17 -28.41 11.27
C HIS A 113 12.84 -29.22 12.54
N TYR A 114 11.58 -29.18 12.97
CA TYR A 114 11.13 -29.93 14.16
C TYR A 114 10.63 -31.35 13.84
N GLY A 115 10.61 -31.76 12.57
CA GLY A 115 10.19 -33.10 12.15
C GLY A 115 8.73 -33.41 12.48
N TRP A 116 7.84 -32.41 12.42
CA TRP A 116 6.42 -32.62 12.71
C TRP A 116 5.77 -33.48 11.62
N THR A 117 5.36 -34.70 11.99
CA THR A 117 4.70 -35.66 11.07
C THR A 117 3.17 -35.58 11.12
N LYS A 118 2.62 -34.94 12.14
CA LYS A 118 1.18 -34.70 12.33
C LYS A 118 0.97 -33.27 12.79
N ILE A 119 0.18 -32.51 12.04
CA ILE A 119 -0.12 -31.11 12.32
C ILE A 119 -1.62 -30.87 12.23
N ILE A 120 -2.12 -29.91 13.02
CA ILE A 120 -3.46 -29.34 12.87
C ILE A 120 -3.25 -27.93 12.33
N TYR A 121 -3.78 -27.67 11.13
CA TYR A 121 -3.69 -26.36 10.50
C TYR A 121 -5.05 -25.66 10.60
N ILE A 122 -5.09 -24.56 11.36
CA ILE A 122 -6.25 -23.69 11.49
C ILE A 122 -5.95 -22.43 10.68
N TYR A 123 -6.85 -22.07 9.78
CA TYR A 123 -6.67 -20.92 8.89
C TYR A 123 -7.96 -20.12 8.80
N ASP A 124 -7.82 -18.83 8.46
CA ASP A 124 -8.91 -17.93 8.12
C ASP A 124 -8.99 -17.79 6.60
N SER A 125 -10.19 -17.92 6.03
CA SER A 125 -10.45 -17.69 4.61
C SER A 125 -10.42 -16.22 4.19
N HIS A 126 -10.43 -15.29 5.15
CA HIS A 126 -10.36 -13.86 4.87
C HIS A 126 -8.94 -13.41 4.48
N ASP A 127 -7.92 -14.12 5.00
CA ASP A 127 -6.50 -13.83 4.81
C ASP A 127 -5.93 -14.37 3.48
N GLY A 128 -6.70 -15.14 2.72
CA GLY A 128 -6.26 -15.69 1.43
C GLY A 128 -7.20 -16.71 0.78
N LYS A 129 -7.10 -16.83 -0.55
CA LYS A 129 -7.84 -17.75 -1.43
C LYS A 129 -6.91 -18.42 -2.44
#